data_AF-A0A357N2C3-F1
#
_entry.id   AF-A0A357N2C3-F1
#
_cell.length_a   1.000
_cell.length_b   1.000
_cell.length_c   1.000
_cell.angle_alpha   90.00
_cell.angle_beta   90.00
_cell.angle_gamma   90.00
#
_symmetry.space_group_name_H-M   'P 1'
#
loop_
_entity.id
_entity.type
_entity.pdbx_description
1 polymer ?
#
loop_
_entity_poly.entity_id
_entity_poly.type
_entity_poly.pdbx_seq_one_letter_code
_entity_poly.pdbx_strand_id
1 'polypeptide(L)' 'MSFRQFPAVDANGESHIIIEFKPDASGSSQKVESSPRYELDDGRHLVRNGREFTTSGGELRLTI' A
#
# COMPACT_ATOMS: atom_id res chain seq x y z
N MET A 1 2.56 3.89 -15.34
CA MET A 1 2.42 3.61 -13.90
C MET A 1 1.43 4.61 -13.32
N SER A 2 0.40 4.12 -12.65
CA SER A 2 -0.65 4.95 -12.04
C SER A 2 -0.70 4.72 -10.53
N PHE A 3 -1.11 5.70 -9.75
CA PHE A 3 -1.30 5.51 -8.30
C PHE A 3 -2.67 6.01 -7.84
N ARG A 4 -3.13 5.48 -6.70
CA ARG A 4 -4.36 5.91 -6.02
C ARG A 4 -4.15 5.98 -4.52
N GLN A 5 -4.85 6.87 -3.87
CA GLN A 5 -4.75 7.10 -2.43
C GLN A 5 -6.02 6.63 -1.72
N PHE A 6 -5.85 6.07 -0.54
CA PHE A 6 -6.94 5.61 0.31
C PHE A 6 -6.76 6.18 1.71
N PRO A 7 -7.79 6.79 2.31
CA PRO A 7 -7.78 7.08 3.73
C PRO A 7 -7.84 5.77 4.52
N ALA A 8 -7.00 5.64 5.53
CA ALA A 8 -6.96 4.53 6.45
C ALA A 8 -6.90 5.03 7.90
N VAL A 9 -7.23 4.15 8.83
CA VAL A 9 -7.12 4.42 10.26
C VAL A 9 -6.30 3.34 10.93
N ASP A 10 -5.46 3.73 11.90
CA ASP A 10 -4.74 2.79 12.73
C ASP A 10 -5.56 2.31 13.94
N ALA A 11 -4.94 1.48 14.78
CA ALA A 11 -5.57 0.95 16.00
C ALA A 11 -5.85 2.02 17.07
N ASN A 12 -5.18 3.18 17.00
CA ASN A 12 -5.40 4.32 17.91
C ASN A 12 -6.49 5.28 17.38
N GLY A 13 -6.95 5.07 16.13
CA GLY A 13 -7.90 5.94 15.46
C GLY A 13 -7.26 7.13 14.74
N GLU A 14 -5.93 7.13 14.58
CA GLU A 14 -5.23 8.16 13.80
C GLU A 14 -5.42 7.91 12.31
N SER A 15 -5.59 8.99 11.54
CA SER A 15 -5.80 8.89 10.09
C SER A 15 -4.48 8.90 9.34
N HIS A 16 -4.34 7.96 8.42
CA HIS A 16 -3.17 7.78 7.56
C HIS A 16 -3.60 7.70 6.10
N ILE A 17 -2.71 8.01 5.17
CA ILE A 17 -2.96 7.84 3.73
C ILE A 17 -2.15 6.66 3.21
N ILE A 18 -2.85 5.68 2.65
CA ILE A 18 -2.25 4.56 1.93
C ILE A 18 -2.20 4.92 0.44
N ILE A 19 -1.02 4.85 -0.14
CA ILE A 19 -0.76 5.05 -1.57
C ILE A 19 -0.58 3.67 -2.22
N GLU A 20 -1.45 3.33 -3.17
CA GLU A 20 -1.30 2.15 -4.00
C GLU A 20 -0.72 2.52 -5.37
N PHE A 21 0.44 1.97 -5.69
CA PHE A 21 1.09 2.08 -6.98
C PHE A 21 0.74 0.86 -7.84
N LYS A 22 0.12 1.11 -8.98
CA LYS A 22 -0.17 0.10 -10.00
C LYS A 22 0.84 0.19 -11.15
N PRO A 23 1.50 -0.94 -11.48
CA PRO A 23 2.32 -1.04 -12.68
C PRO A 23 1.43 -0.84 -13.92
N ASP A 24 2.00 -0.24 -14.97
CA ASP A 24 1.29 -0.10 -16.24
C ASP A 24 1.23 -1.47 -16.93
N ALA A 25 0.05 -1.88 -17.40
CA ALA A 25 -0.12 -3.20 -18.03
C ALA A 25 0.52 -3.28 -19.44
N SER A 26 1.06 -2.18 -19.96
CA SER A 26 1.62 -2.07 -21.30
C SER A 26 3.15 -2.09 -21.26
N GLY A 27 3.74 -3.25 -21.01
CA GLY A 27 5.20 -3.37 -20.95
C GLY A 27 5.68 -4.76 -20.61
N SER A 28 5.98 -5.52 -21.65
CA SER A 28 6.55 -6.86 -21.63
C SER A 28 7.72 -7.02 -20.65
N SER A 29 7.79 -8.21 -20.03
CA SER A 29 9.02 -8.82 -19.51
C SER A 29 9.57 -8.36 -18.16
N GLN A 30 8.79 -8.45 -17.07
CA GLN A 30 9.35 -8.85 -15.77
C GLN A 30 8.26 -9.38 -14.85
N LYS A 31 8.29 -10.70 -14.62
CA LYS A 31 7.33 -11.52 -13.86
C LYS A 31 7.26 -11.18 -12.35
N VAL A 32 7.80 -10.04 -11.92
CA VAL A 32 7.99 -9.67 -10.50
C VAL A 32 7.10 -8.48 -10.09
N GLU A 33 6.71 -7.60 -11.01
CA GLU A 33 5.96 -6.37 -10.70
C GLU A 33 4.55 -6.43 -11.29
N SER A 34 3.81 -7.52 -11.10
CA SER A 34 2.39 -7.60 -11.51
C SER A 34 1.43 -7.23 -10.37
N SER A 35 1.93 -7.19 -9.13
CA SER A 35 1.15 -6.89 -7.94
C SER A 35 1.27 -5.41 -7.59
N PRO A 36 0.18 -4.75 -7.15
CA PRO A 36 0.27 -3.37 -6.66
C PRO A 36 1.19 -3.27 -5.44
N ARG A 37 1.96 -2.19 -5.37
CA ARG A 37 2.78 -1.84 -4.20
C ARG A 37 2.03 -0.82 -3.35
N TYR A 38 2.10 -0.97 -2.03
CA TYR A 38 1.41 -0.09 -1.08
C TYR A 38 2.43 0.61 -0.19
N GLU A 39 2.23 1.89 0.05
CA GLU A 39 3.07 2.72 0.92
C GLU A 39 2.21 3.68 1.73
N LEU A 40 2.79 4.21 2.80
CA LEU A 40 2.27 5.38 3.51
C LEU A 40 2.70 6.68 2.81
N ASP A 41 2.09 7.81 3.20
CA ASP A 41 2.53 9.13 2.76
C ASP A 41 3.95 9.49 3.21
N ASP A 42 4.42 8.86 4.29
CA ASP A 42 5.81 8.95 4.77
C ASP A 42 6.80 8.04 4.00
N GLY A 43 6.31 7.25 3.03
CA GLY A 43 7.11 6.35 2.19
C GLY A 43 7.38 4.96 2.79
N ARG A 44 6.86 4.64 3.99
CA ARG A 44 6.98 3.28 4.54
C ARG A 44 6.16 2.28 3.73
N HIS A 45 6.76 1.14 3.45
CA HIS A 45 6.11 0.06 2.72
C HIS A 45 5.06 -0.67 3.55
N LEU A 46 3.94 -0.98 2.91
CA LEU A 46 2.83 -1.72 3.49
C LEU A 46 2.62 -3.07 2.80
N VAL A 47 2.35 -4.09 3.61
CA VAL A 47 1.88 -5.40 3.18
C VAL A 47 0.36 -5.42 3.31
N ARG A 48 -0.33 -5.65 2.20
CA ARG A 48 -1.79 -5.78 2.19
C ARG A 48 -2.23 -7.19 2.56
N ASN A 49 -3.13 -7.29 3.54
CA ASN A 49 -3.86 -8.51 3.93
C ASN A 49 -5.37 -8.24 3.88
N GLY A 50 -5.97 -8.37 2.70
CA GLY A 50 -7.40 -8.08 2.50
C GLY A 50 -7.74 -6.59 2.61
N ARG A 51 -8.37 -6.18 3.72
CA ARG A 51 -8.69 -4.78 4.05
C ARG A 51 -7.71 -4.15 5.04
N GLU A 52 -6.72 -4.93 5.44
CA GLU A 52 -5.72 -4.51 6.43
C GLU A 52 -4.39 -4.28 5.74
N PHE A 53 -3.65 -3.30 6.23
CA PHE A 53 -2.33 -2.95 5.71
C PHE A 53 -1.39 -2.81 6.87
N THR A 54 -0.25 -3.51 6.80
CA THR A 54 0.72 -3.52 7.89
C THR A 54 2.08 -3.12 7.36
N THR A 55 2.80 -2.25 8.08
CA THR A 55 4.19 -1.93 7.74
C THR A 55 5.05 -3.20 7.73
N SER A 56 6.09 -3.26 6.90
CA SER A 56 6.99 -4.43 6.83
C SER A 56 7.56 -4.87 8.19
N GLY A 57 7.75 -3.94 9.13
CA GLY A 57 8.21 -4.21 10.50
C GLY A 57 7.11 -4.63 11.49
N GLY A 58 5.84 -4.62 11.10
CA GLY A 58 4.70 -4.94 11.98
C GLY A 58 4.31 -3.85 12.97
N GLU A 59 4.99 -2.70 12.96
CA GLU A 59 4.83 -1.61 13.94
C GLU A 59 3.50 -0.87 13.81
N LEU A 60 2.99 -0.74 12.58
CA LEU A 60 1.76 -0.04 12.29
C LEU A 60 0.83 -0.92 11.46
N ARG A 61 -0.42 -1.01 11.90
CA ARG A 61 -1.52 -1.69 11.23
C ARG A 61 -2.62 -0.69 10.95
N LEU A 62 -3.08 -0.69 9.72
CA LEU A 62 -4.05 0.23 9.17
C LEU A 62 -5.23 -0.56 8.59
N THR A 63 -6.41 0.04 8.66
CA THR A 63 -7.63 -0.52 8.10
C THR A 63 -8.37 0.52 7.28
N ILE A 64 -9.04 0.06 6.21
CA ILE A 64 -9.88 0.87 5.31
C ILE A 64 -11.31 0.33 5.26
#